data_AF-A0A1H9VDS2-F1
#
_entry.id   AF-A0A1H9VDS2-F1
#
_cell.length_a   1.000
_cell.length_b   1.000
_cell.length_c   1.000
_cell.angle_alpha   90.00
_cell.angle_beta   90.00
_cell.angle_gamma   90.00
#
_symmetry.space_group_name_H-M   'P 1'
#
loop_
_entity.id
_entity.type
_entity.pdbx_description
1 polymer ?
#
loop_
_entity_poly.entity_id
_entity_poly.type
_entity_poly.pdbx_seq_one_letter_code
_entity_poly.pdbx_strand_id
1 'polypeptide(L)'
;MFQPYLAEYRYYALFLEDGSMKDVVDAKGLYRSLGGFDEAQYRGHGGWEWSDDLSEAREHDSRYAYREVTPAETDRLRRRIDAERPAPASPPQEKPGALELLEARRRAEPVDGHYYFAEFDSLADVVDLTRAHALVRCSATGRGAWEAYVREGVWTRGRGPLPDTALPVGRENAEQVIRAREATATRYFEVRPSGADSNVLVCHTASGDQISDDLGWRSADVLRNVEPGWWVREYSERGFAGARRFATTRARADRFRDRPDDYFAVFPDEDDVYDFSKVLFVVRRFFNPYYGRHEGSTYERWTSDGWRPTEPPVLHGLLPISDEEFGLLTAPRPRPARGAGDLRR
;
A
#
# COMPACT_ATOMS: atom_id res chain seq x y z
N MET A 1 3.11 -21.13 9.03
CA MET A 1 3.13 -19.67 8.78
C MET A 1 2.18 -19.21 7.66
N PHE A 2 1.70 -20.09 6.76
CA PHE A 2 0.75 -19.73 5.69
C PHE A 2 -0.74 -19.92 6.06
N GLN A 3 -1.05 -20.57 7.18
CA GLN A 3 -2.44 -20.87 7.59
C GLN A 3 -3.40 -19.65 7.57
N PRO A 4 -2.99 -18.41 7.93
CA PRO A 4 -3.87 -17.25 7.80
C PRO A 4 -4.34 -16.95 6.36
N TYR A 5 -3.54 -17.33 5.36
CA TYR A 5 -3.84 -17.10 3.94
C TYR A 5 -4.73 -18.18 3.33
N LEU A 6 -4.93 -19.30 4.02
CA LEU A 6 -5.80 -20.40 3.59
C LEU A 6 -7.03 -20.57 4.50
N ALA A 7 -7.06 -19.88 5.64
CA ALA A 7 -8.16 -19.97 6.58
C ALA A 7 -9.44 -19.33 6.01
N GLU A 8 -10.57 -19.96 6.30
CA GLU A 8 -11.86 -19.28 6.27
C GLU A 8 -11.84 -18.07 7.20
N TYR A 9 -12.70 -17.08 6.94
CA TYR A 9 -12.80 -15.91 7.80
C TYR A 9 -12.96 -16.30 9.27
N ARG A 10 -12.20 -15.63 10.13
CA ARG A 10 -12.49 -15.64 11.56
C ARG A 10 -13.57 -14.62 11.82
N TYR A 11 -14.62 -15.07 12.49
CA TYR A 11 -15.76 -14.23 12.84
C TYR A 11 -15.64 -13.78 14.28
N TYR A 12 -15.94 -12.52 14.53
CA TYR A 12 -15.83 -11.89 15.83
C TYR A 12 -17.15 -11.22 16.20
N ALA A 13 -17.53 -11.33 17.46
CA ALA A 13 -18.56 -10.49 18.05
C ALA A 13 -17.88 -9.32 18.77
N LEU A 14 -18.31 -8.10 18.48
CA LEU A 14 -17.86 -6.88 19.17
C LEU A 14 -18.90 -6.50 20.24
N PHE A 15 -18.44 -6.03 21.38
CA PHE A 15 -19.22 -5.65 22.56
C PHE A 15 -18.79 -4.25 23.02
N LEU A 16 -19.71 -3.50 23.60
CA LEU A 16 -19.37 -2.33 24.42
C LEU A 16 -18.90 -2.84 25.80
N GLU A 17 -17.85 -2.23 26.38
CA GLU A 17 -17.37 -2.60 27.72
C GLU A 17 -18.47 -2.54 28.79
N ASP A 18 -18.23 -3.33 29.87
CA ASP A 18 -18.95 -3.47 31.15
C ASP A 18 -19.48 -4.89 31.49
N GLY A 19 -18.98 -5.94 30.83
CA GLY A 19 -19.08 -7.33 31.33
C GLY A 19 -20.00 -8.31 30.59
N SER A 20 -20.47 -7.95 29.39
CA SER A 20 -21.45 -8.71 28.60
C SER A 20 -20.88 -9.71 27.58
N MET A 21 -19.57 -9.98 27.56
CA MET A 21 -18.97 -10.93 26.60
C MET A 21 -19.47 -12.39 26.72
N LYS A 22 -20.34 -12.68 27.70
CA LYS A 22 -20.87 -14.01 27.99
C LYS A 22 -21.87 -14.50 26.96
N ASP A 23 -22.78 -13.66 26.48
CA ASP A 23 -23.76 -14.05 25.45
C ASP A 23 -23.53 -13.24 24.17
N VAL A 24 -23.43 -13.96 23.06
CA VAL A 24 -23.31 -13.36 21.73
C VAL A 24 -24.52 -12.46 21.38
N VAL A 25 -25.66 -12.67 22.03
CA VAL A 25 -26.86 -11.81 21.88
C VAL A 25 -26.63 -10.37 22.35
N ASP A 26 -25.63 -10.13 23.19
CA ASP A 26 -25.31 -8.78 23.66
C ASP A 26 -24.30 -8.06 22.75
N ALA A 27 -23.84 -8.72 21.68
CA ALA A 27 -22.86 -8.13 20.78
C ALA A 27 -23.45 -6.93 20.02
N LYS A 28 -22.68 -5.83 19.94
CA LYS A 28 -22.92 -4.64 19.10
C LYS A 28 -22.97 -5.01 17.61
N GLY A 29 -22.20 -6.02 17.18
CA GLY A 29 -22.19 -6.45 15.79
C GLY A 29 -21.41 -7.75 15.56
N LEU A 30 -21.59 -8.29 14.36
CA LEU A 30 -20.82 -9.39 13.83
C LEU A 30 -19.78 -8.84 12.85
N TYR A 31 -18.54 -9.27 13.02
CA TYR A 31 -17.41 -8.84 12.22
C TYR A 31 -16.70 -10.07 11.66
N ARG A 32 -16.01 -9.90 10.53
CA ARG A 32 -15.11 -10.90 9.98
C ARG A 32 -13.74 -10.27 9.76
N SER A 33 -12.68 -11.00 10.12
CA SER A 33 -11.31 -10.62 9.80
C SER A 33 -10.97 -11.16 8.41
N LEU A 34 -10.62 -10.26 7.49
CA LEU A 34 -10.12 -10.56 6.15
C LEU A 34 -8.59 -10.73 6.15
N GLY A 35 -7.92 -10.07 7.11
CA GLY A 35 -6.49 -10.06 7.31
C GLY A 35 -6.10 -9.47 8.68
N GLY A 36 -4.82 -9.08 8.83
CA GLY A 36 -4.29 -8.58 10.12
C GLY A 36 -4.93 -7.28 10.61
N PHE A 37 -5.37 -6.43 9.67
CA PHE A 37 -5.97 -5.11 9.90
C PHE A 37 -7.24 -4.87 9.09
N ASP A 38 -7.54 -5.74 8.12
CA ASP A 38 -8.76 -5.63 7.34
C ASP A 38 -9.87 -6.46 7.97
N GLU A 39 -10.97 -5.79 8.23
CA GLU A 39 -12.16 -6.35 8.85
C GLU A 39 -13.40 -5.80 8.14
N ALA A 40 -14.48 -6.55 8.22
CA ALA A 40 -15.77 -6.11 7.73
C ALA A 40 -16.86 -6.41 8.75
N GLN A 41 -17.78 -5.47 8.91
CA GLN A 41 -18.97 -5.62 9.72
C GLN A 41 -20.12 -6.17 8.87
N TYR A 42 -20.83 -7.16 9.42
CA TYR A 42 -22.07 -7.65 8.83
C TYR A 42 -23.18 -6.62 9.02
N ARG A 43 -23.75 -6.14 7.91
CA ARG A 43 -24.82 -5.13 7.90
C ARG A 43 -26.21 -5.70 7.67
N GLY A 44 -26.32 -7.03 7.60
CA GLY A 44 -27.56 -7.74 7.35
C GLY A 44 -27.74 -8.13 5.88
N HIS A 45 -28.61 -9.11 5.65
CA HIS A 45 -29.05 -9.59 4.35
C HIS A 45 -27.89 -9.96 3.40
N GLY A 46 -26.86 -10.63 3.95
CA GLY A 46 -25.66 -11.02 3.21
C GLY A 46 -24.61 -9.90 3.05
N GLY A 47 -24.90 -8.68 3.48
CA GLY A 47 -24.01 -7.53 3.30
C GLY A 47 -22.88 -7.43 4.32
N TRP A 48 -21.70 -7.11 3.81
CA TRP A 48 -20.50 -6.80 4.58
C TRP A 48 -19.97 -5.44 4.17
N GLU A 49 -19.69 -4.59 5.15
CA GLU A 49 -19.05 -3.28 4.95
C GLU A 49 -17.70 -3.24 5.64
N TRP A 50 -16.75 -2.52 5.07
CA TRP A 50 -15.47 -2.29 5.72
C TRP A 50 -15.67 -1.61 7.08
N SER A 51 -14.83 -1.98 8.03
CA SER A 51 -14.84 -1.48 9.41
C SER A 51 -13.41 -1.37 9.91
N ASP A 52 -13.21 -0.61 10.97
CA ASP A 52 -12.01 -0.54 11.81
C ASP A 52 -12.32 -0.84 13.28
N ASP A 53 -13.58 -1.07 13.66
CA ASP A 53 -14.02 -1.31 15.03
C ASP A 53 -13.25 -2.44 15.79
N LEU A 54 -12.90 -3.59 15.19
CA LEU A 54 -12.11 -4.64 15.87
C LEU A 54 -10.66 -4.21 16.07
N SER A 55 -10.12 -3.44 15.14
CA SER A 55 -8.78 -2.87 15.22
C SER A 55 -8.71 -1.81 16.30
N GLU A 56 -9.70 -0.91 16.36
CA GLU A 56 -9.91 0.02 17.49
C GLU A 56 -10.09 -0.73 18.81
N ALA A 57 -10.80 -1.87 18.81
CA ALA A 57 -11.00 -2.70 20.01
C ALA A 57 -9.71 -3.37 20.53
N ARG A 58 -8.61 -3.32 19.79
CA ARG A 58 -7.29 -3.81 20.25
C ARG A 58 -6.47 -2.73 20.94
N GLU A 59 -6.85 -1.46 20.83
CA GLU A 59 -6.14 -0.37 21.47
C GLU A 59 -6.29 -0.43 22.98
N HIS A 60 -5.25 -0.03 23.71
CA HIS A 60 -5.19 -0.18 25.17
C HIS A 60 -6.33 0.54 25.91
N ASP A 61 -6.81 1.65 25.33
CA ASP A 61 -7.84 2.51 25.91
C ASP A 61 -9.21 2.34 25.22
N SER A 62 -9.38 1.26 24.47
CA SER A 62 -10.62 1.02 23.75
C SER A 62 -11.77 0.66 24.70
N ARG A 63 -12.94 1.25 24.46
CA ARG A 63 -14.20 0.90 25.16
C ARG A 63 -14.88 -0.34 24.58
N TYR A 64 -14.23 -1.00 23.63
CA TYR A 64 -14.77 -2.15 22.93
C TYR A 64 -14.03 -3.41 23.35
N ALA A 65 -14.80 -4.48 23.53
CA ALA A 65 -14.26 -5.82 23.69
C ALA A 65 -14.74 -6.69 22.53
N TYR A 66 -13.94 -7.66 22.10
CA TYR A 66 -14.37 -8.61 21.08
C TYR A 66 -13.92 -10.03 21.42
N ARG A 67 -14.65 -11.02 20.91
CA ARG A 67 -14.23 -12.42 20.95
C ARG A 67 -14.56 -13.14 19.66
N GLU A 68 -13.77 -14.16 19.34
CA GLU A 68 -14.07 -15.07 18.24
C GLU A 68 -15.38 -15.81 18.52
N VAL A 69 -16.21 -15.98 17.50
CA VAL A 69 -17.49 -16.67 17.58
C VAL A 69 -17.46 -17.97 16.81
N THR A 70 -18.17 -18.96 17.35
CA THR A 70 -18.39 -20.24 16.67
C THR A 70 -19.29 -20.09 15.44
N PRO A 71 -19.34 -21.09 14.54
CA PRO A 71 -20.27 -21.05 13.39
C PRO A 71 -21.75 -20.90 13.81
N ALA A 72 -22.17 -21.58 14.87
CA ALA A 72 -23.54 -21.50 15.38
C ALA A 72 -23.87 -20.09 15.93
N GLU A 73 -22.92 -19.46 16.63
CA GLU A 73 -23.04 -18.09 17.11
C GLU A 73 -23.05 -17.08 15.95
N THR A 74 -22.24 -17.32 14.91
CA THR A 74 -22.24 -16.54 13.68
C THR A 74 -23.61 -16.55 13.02
N ASP A 75 -24.22 -17.73 12.85
CA ASP A 75 -25.56 -17.86 12.27
C ASP A 75 -26.66 -17.25 13.14
N ARG A 76 -26.50 -17.29 14.48
CA ARG A 76 -27.40 -16.62 15.42
C ARG A 76 -27.32 -15.10 15.26
N LEU A 77 -26.11 -14.55 15.20
CA LEU A 77 -25.89 -13.11 15.00
C LEU A 77 -26.39 -12.63 13.65
N ARG A 78 -26.14 -13.36 12.56
CA ARG A 78 -26.65 -13.03 11.22
C ARG A 78 -28.16 -12.90 11.25
N ARG A 79 -28.87 -13.93 11.75
CA ARG A 79 -30.34 -13.92 11.85
C ARG A 79 -30.86 -12.76 12.70
N ARG A 80 -30.20 -12.41 13.80
CA ARG A 80 -30.58 -11.26 14.63
C ARG A 80 -30.44 -9.95 13.85
N ILE A 81 -29.28 -9.72 13.24
CA ILE A 81 -28.99 -8.49 12.47
C ILE A 81 -29.94 -8.37 11.26
N ASP A 82 -30.24 -9.49 10.58
CA ASP A 82 -31.19 -9.54 9.46
C ASP A 82 -32.62 -9.20 9.91
N ALA A 83 -33.01 -9.58 11.13
CA ALA A 83 -34.33 -9.27 11.70
C ALA A 83 -34.46 -7.83 12.18
N GLU A 84 -33.37 -7.24 12.68
CA GLU A 84 -33.34 -5.85 13.18
C GLU A 84 -33.29 -4.82 12.05
N ARG A 85 -32.83 -5.20 10.86
CA ARG A 85 -32.64 -4.30 9.73
C ARG A 85 -33.61 -4.62 8.60
N PRO A 86 -34.31 -3.62 8.04
CA PRO A 86 -35.13 -3.84 6.86
C PRO A 86 -34.25 -4.37 5.72
N ALA A 87 -34.80 -5.32 4.94
CA ALA A 87 -34.14 -5.80 3.74
C ALA A 87 -33.83 -4.61 2.82
N PRO A 88 -32.57 -4.43 2.38
CA PRO A 88 -32.24 -3.34 1.50
C PRO A 88 -32.97 -3.51 0.16
N ALA A 89 -33.33 -2.39 -0.49
CA ALA A 89 -34.04 -2.40 -1.77
C ALA A 89 -33.25 -3.11 -2.89
N SER A 90 -31.96 -3.32 -2.68
CA SER A 90 -31.11 -4.19 -3.48
C SER A 90 -30.18 -4.95 -2.55
N PRO A 91 -29.92 -6.24 -2.79
CA PRO A 91 -28.97 -6.99 -1.98
C PRO A 91 -27.62 -6.27 -1.99
N PRO A 92 -26.94 -6.16 -0.83
CA PRO A 92 -25.62 -5.57 -0.77
C PRO A 92 -24.71 -6.36 -1.71
N GLN A 93 -24.11 -5.68 -2.68
CA GLN A 93 -23.16 -6.34 -3.57
C GLN A 93 -21.89 -6.60 -2.78
N GLU A 94 -21.71 -7.85 -2.33
CA GLU A 94 -20.42 -8.31 -1.88
C GLU A 94 -19.43 -8.09 -3.03
N LYS A 95 -18.31 -7.41 -2.75
CA LYS A 95 -17.31 -7.11 -3.79
C LYS A 95 -16.93 -8.44 -4.46
N PRO A 96 -17.09 -8.59 -5.79
CA PRO A 96 -16.96 -9.88 -6.48
C PRO A 96 -15.70 -10.67 -6.08
N GLY A 97 -14.56 -9.98 -5.93
CA GLY A 97 -13.30 -10.62 -5.55
C GLY A 97 -13.24 -11.20 -4.13
N ALA A 98 -14.10 -10.79 -3.20
CA ALA A 98 -14.10 -11.33 -1.83
C ALA A 98 -14.54 -12.81 -1.79
N LEU A 99 -15.59 -13.15 -2.55
CA LEU A 99 -16.10 -14.51 -2.66
C LEU A 99 -15.13 -15.42 -3.41
N GLU A 100 -14.58 -14.93 -4.53
CA GLU A 100 -13.58 -15.66 -5.30
C GLU A 100 -12.33 -15.95 -4.48
N LEU A 101 -11.86 -14.97 -3.70
CA LEU A 101 -10.74 -15.14 -2.79
C LEU A 101 -10.99 -16.26 -1.78
N LEU A 102 -12.17 -16.29 -1.16
CA LEU A 102 -12.55 -17.36 -0.22
C LEU A 102 -12.63 -18.73 -0.86
N GLU A 103 -13.29 -18.83 -2.02
CA GLU A 103 -13.40 -20.09 -2.74
C GLU A 103 -12.03 -20.62 -3.13
N ALA A 104 -11.14 -19.75 -3.62
CA ALA A 104 -9.77 -20.12 -3.94
C ALA A 104 -8.99 -20.58 -2.71
N ARG A 105 -9.14 -19.90 -1.56
CA ARG A 105 -8.53 -20.33 -0.29
C ARG A 105 -8.98 -21.73 0.14
N ARG A 106 -10.27 -22.04 0.01
CA ARG A 106 -10.83 -23.36 0.32
C ARG A 106 -10.32 -24.48 -0.59
N ARG A 107 -10.07 -24.16 -1.87
CA ARG A 107 -9.63 -25.11 -2.90
C ARG A 107 -8.11 -25.13 -3.09
N ALA A 108 -7.36 -24.34 -2.32
CA ALA A 108 -5.93 -24.21 -2.48
C ALA A 108 -5.22 -25.53 -2.15
N GLU A 109 -4.48 -26.04 -3.12
CA GLU A 109 -3.67 -27.25 -2.99
C GLU A 109 -2.21 -26.95 -3.29
N PRO A 110 -1.26 -27.66 -2.64
CA PRO A 110 0.15 -27.46 -2.90
C PRO A 110 0.53 -27.99 -4.30
N VAL A 111 1.29 -27.19 -5.03
CA VAL A 111 1.86 -27.50 -6.34
C VAL A 111 3.37 -27.66 -6.17
N ASP A 112 3.92 -28.81 -6.54
CA ASP A 112 5.36 -29.10 -6.40
C ASP A 112 5.90 -28.79 -4.99
N GLY A 113 5.12 -29.14 -3.97
CA GLY A 113 5.47 -28.92 -2.57
C GLY A 113 5.36 -27.46 -2.08
N HIS A 114 4.71 -26.57 -2.84
CA HIS A 114 4.55 -25.16 -2.52
C HIS A 114 3.09 -24.70 -2.64
N TYR A 115 2.68 -23.72 -1.83
CA TYR A 115 1.48 -22.92 -2.11
C TYR A 115 1.88 -21.66 -2.87
N TYR A 116 1.15 -21.35 -3.93
CA TYR A 116 1.36 -20.17 -4.77
C TYR A 116 0.25 -19.15 -4.52
N PHE A 117 0.61 -17.86 -4.54
CA PHE A 117 -0.31 -16.77 -4.31
C PHE A 117 -0.04 -15.65 -5.32
N ALA A 118 -1.06 -15.29 -6.09
CA ALA A 118 -1.05 -14.15 -7.00
C ALA A 118 -1.47 -12.89 -6.23
N GLU A 119 -0.67 -11.83 -6.25
CA GLU A 119 -0.98 -10.57 -5.56
C GLU A 119 -1.54 -9.53 -6.51
N PHE A 120 -2.53 -8.77 -6.03
CA PHE A 120 -3.28 -7.78 -6.78
C PHE A 120 -3.19 -6.41 -6.10
N ASP A 121 -3.35 -5.33 -6.88
CA ASP A 121 -3.39 -3.97 -6.30
C ASP A 121 -4.68 -3.74 -5.51
N SER A 122 -5.79 -4.33 -5.98
CA SER A 122 -7.08 -4.27 -5.32
C SER A 122 -7.81 -5.61 -5.36
N LEU A 123 -8.74 -5.80 -4.42
CA LEU A 123 -9.62 -6.96 -4.39
C LEU A 123 -10.50 -7.08 -5.65
N ALA A 124 -10.81 -5.96 -6.31
CA ALA A 124 -11.61 -5.96 -7.54
C ALA A 124 -10.87 -6.60 -8.72
N ASP A 125 -9.53 -6.69 -8.67
CA ASP A 125 -8.72 -7.23 -9.76
C ASP A 125 -8.56 -8.75 -9.68
N VAL A 126 -8.93 -9.37 -8.55
CA VAL A 126 -8.82 -10.82 -8.30
C VAL A 126 -9.61 -11.66 -9.31
N VAL A 127 -10.66 -11.08 -9.90
CA VAL A 127 -11.49 -11.67 -10.96
C VAL A 127 -10.71 -11.97 -12.24
N ASP A 128 -9.55 -11.33 -12.44
CA ASP A 128 -8.70 -11.47 -13.62
C ASP A 128 -7.25 -11.68 -13.22
N LEU A 129 -6.82 -12.95 -13.23
CA LEU A 129 -5.46 -13.37 -12.88
C LEU A 129 -4.36 -12.65 -13.67
N THR A 130 -4.65 -12.15 -14.88
CA THR A 130 -3.65 -11.43 -15.67
C THR A 130 -3.29 -10.07 -15.09
N ARG A 131 -4.13 -9.55 -14.18
CA ARG A 131 -3.92 -8.29 -13.45
C ARG A 131 -3.10 -8.46 -12.18
N ALA A 132 -2.70 -9.68 -11.83
CA ALA A 132 -1.79 -9.90 -10.72
C ALA A 132 -0.46 -9.15 -10.99
N HIS A 133 -0.02 -8.35 -10.00
CA HIS A 133 1.23 -7.61 -10.09
C HIS A 133 2.42 -8.39 -9.55
N ALA A 134 2.19 -9.43 -8.75
CA ALA A 134 3.24 -10.31 -8.24
C ALA A 134 2.76 -11.76 -8.13
N LEU A 135 3.71 -12.69 -8.10
CA LEU A 135 3.49 -14.07 -7.75
C LEU A 135 4.49 -14.46 -6.66
N VAL A 136 3.98 -14.95 -5.53
CA VAL A 136 4.79 -15.42 -4.41
C VAL A 136 4.44 -16.86 -4.07
N ARG A 137 5.38 -17.58 -3.46
CA ARG A 137 5.13 -18.94 -2.99
C ARG A 137 5.79 -19.20 -1.64
N CYS A 138 5.34 -20.25 -0.97
CA CYS A 138 5.99 -20.77 0.22
C CYS A 138 5.92 -22.29 0.27
N SER A 139 6.84 -22.93 0.99
CA SER A 139 6.81 -24.38 1.21
C SER A 139 5.48 -24.82 1.85
N ALA A 140 4.88 -25.87 1.30
CA ALA A 140 3.65 -26.49 1.81
C ALA A 140 3.83 -27.10 3.20
N THR A 141 5.07 -27.42 3.58
CA THR A 141 5.40 -27.87 4.95
C THR A 141 5.25 -26.76 5.99
N GLY A 142 5.14 -25.50 5.53
CA GLY A 142 5.11 -24.31 6.38
C GLY A 142 6.46 -23.97 7.01
N ARG A 143 7.51 -24.72 6.65
CA ARG A 143 8.89 -24.50 7.05
C ARG A 143 9.64 -23.93 5.86
N GLY A 144 9.96 -22.64 5.90
CA GLY A 144 10.67 -21.97 4.83
C GLY A 144 10.40 -20.48 4.80
N ALA A 145 11.24 -19.76 4.06
CA ALA A 145 10.96 -18.38 3.71
C ALA A 145 9.91 -18.31 2.60
N TRP A 146 9.26 -17.16 2.49
CA TRP A 146 8.51 -16.80 1.30
C TRP A 146 9.49 -16.54 0.15
N GLU A 147 9.07 -16.90 -1.05
CA GLU A 147 9.80 -16.65 -2.29
C GLU A 147 8.95 -15.80 -3.23
N ALA A 148 9.57 -14.82 -3.88
CA ALA A 148 8.97 -14.01 -4.93
C ALA A 148 9.47 -14.47 -6.29
N TYR A 149 8.55 -14.50 -7.27
CA TYR A 149 8.86 -14.73 -8.66
C TYR A 149 9.58 -13.50 -9.24
N VAL A 150 10.79 -13.69 -9.77
CA VAL A 150 11.53 -12.59 -10.41
C VAL A 150 11.39 -12.69 -11.93
N ARG A 151 11.71 -13.85 -12.49
CA ARG A 151 11.65 -14.16 -13.92
C ARG A 151 11.60 -15.68 -14.12
N GLU A 152 11.48 -16.12 -15.37
CA GLU A 152 11.38 -17.54 -15.69
C GLU A 152 12.50 -18.37 -15.01
N GLY A 153 12.09 -19.38 -14.24
CA GLY A 153 12.99 -20.25 -13.49
C GLY A 153 13.67 -19.63 -12.26
N VAL A 154 13.48 -18.33 -11.98
CA VAL A 154 14.14 -17.61 -10.89
C VAL A 154 13.15 -17.19 -9.82
N TRP A 155 13.29 -17.84 -8.66
CA TRP A 155 12.63 -17.53 -7.42
C TRP A 155 13.67 -17.10 -6.39
N THR A 156 13.37 -16.09 -5.60
CA THR A 156 14.28 -15.61 -4.54
C THR A 156 13.51 -15.29 -3.28
N ARG A 157 14.20 -15.16 -2.14
CA ARG A 157 13.55 -14.84 -0.88
C ARG A 157 12.76 -13.55 -1.01
N GLY A 158 11.56 -13.50 -0.48
CA GLY A 158 10.69 -12.34 -0.60
C GLY A 158 9.83 -12.08 0.62
N ARG A 159 8.89 -11.14 0.47
CA ARG A 159 7.82 -10.93 1.44
C ARG A 159 6.76 -12.01 1.25
N GLY A 160 6.06 -12.35 2.34
CA GLY A 160 4.75 -12.99 2.19
C GLY A 160 3.75 -12.04 1.55
N PRO A 161 2.68 -12.58 0.96
CA PRO A 161 1.70 -11.79 0.24
C PRO A 161 0.93 -10.85 1.16
N LEU A 162 0.33 -9.81 0.59
CA LEU A 162 -0.70 -9.04 1.28
C LEU A 162 -1.95 -9.93 1.47
N PRO A 163 -2.43 -10.19 2.69
CA PRO A 163 -3.55 -11.10 2.92
C PRO A 163 -4.80 -10.74 2.11
N ASP A 164 -5.08 -9.46 1.97
CA ASP A 164 -6.37 -8.95 1.50
C ASP A 164 -6.45 -8.85 -0.03
N THR A 165 -5.31 -8.95 -0.70
CA THR A 165 -5.21 -8.88 -2.16
C THR A 165 -4.39 -10.02 -2.76
N ALA A 166 -4.29 -11.16 -2.07
CA ALA A 166 -3.56 -12.32 -2.57
C ALA A 166 -4.43 -13.56 -2.72
N LEU A 167 -4.54 -14.03 -3.95
CA LEU A 167 -5.31 -15.21 -4.33
C LEU A 167 -4.43 -16.46 -4.35
N PRO A 168 -4.73 -17.50 -3.56
CA PRO A 168 -4.07 -18.79 -3.73
C PRO A 168 -4.39 -19.37 -5.11
N VAL A 169 -3.36 -19.83 -5.83
CA VAL A 169 -3.50 -20.32 -7.20
C VAL A 169 -2.92 -21.72 -7.35
N GLY A 170 -3.63 -22.57 -8.12
CA GLY A 170 -3.13 -23.86 -8.57
C GLY A 170 -2.11 -23.73 -9.71
N ARG A 171 -1.63 -24.87 -10.23
CA ARG A 171 -0.55 -24.92 -11.24
C ARG A 171 -0.87 -24.10 -12.49
N GLU A 172 -2.03 -24.35 -13.10
CA GLU A 172 -2.44 -23.71 -14.36
C GLU A 172 -2.57 -22.18 -14.21
N ASN A 173 -3.16 -21.74 -13.09
CA ASN A 173 -3.31 -20.32 -12.75
C ASN A 173 -1.96 -19.67 -12.46
N ALA A 174 -1.05 -20.34 -11.75
CA ALA A 174 0.31 -19.83 -11.52
C ALA A 174 1.08 -19.66 -12.84
N GLU A 175 0.96 -20.61 -13.77
CA GLU A 175 1.56 -20.50 -15.11
C GLU A 175 0.94 -19.37 -15.93
N GLN A 176 -0.38 -19.14 -15.81
CA GLN A 176 -1.04 -17.99 -16.43
C GLN A 176 -0.49 -16.67 -15.90
N VAL A 177 -0.35 -16.54 -14.58
CA VAL A 177 0.22 -15.34 -13.95
C VAL A 177 1.67 -15.14 -14.41
N ILE A 178 2.49 -16.20 -14.43
CA ILE A 178 3.87 -16.15 -14.93
C ILE A 178 3.91 -15.59 -16.35
N ARG A 179 3.11 -16.15 -17.28
CA ARG A 179 3.06 -15.66 -18.67
C ARG A 179 2.64 -14.19 -18.75
N ALA A 180 1.65 -13.78 -17.96
CA ALA A 180 1.20 -12.39 -17.91
C ALA A 180 2.31 -11.46 -17.38
N ARG A 181 3.04 -11.86 -16.34
CA ARG A 181 4.17 -11.08 -15.81
C ARG A 181 5.30 -10.96 -16.82
N GLU A 182 5.69 -12.04 -17.49
CA GLU A 182 6.74 -12.02 -18.52
C GLU A 182 6.35 -11.15 -19.74
N ALA A 183 5.05 -11.07 -20.07
CA ALA A 183 4.56 -10.22 -21.14
C ALA A 183 4.38 -8.74 -20.73
N THR A 184 4.49 -8.41 -19.44
CA THR A 184 4.27 -7.05 -18.95
C THR A 184 5.45 -6.16 -19.33
N ALA A 185 5.18 -5.06 -20.04
CA ALA A 185 6.22 -4.16 -20.55
C ALA A 185 7.06 -3.50 -19.44
N THR A 186 6.50 -3.31 -18.24
CA THR A 186 7.18 -2.70 -17.11
C THR A 186 6.79 -3.36 -15.80
N ARG A 187 7.79 -3.70 -14.98
CA ARG A 187 7.62 -4.35 -13.68
C ARG A 187 8.43 -3.61 -12.63
N TYR A 188 7.96 -3.57 -11.39
CA TYR A 188 8.55 -2.76 -10.35
C TYR A 188 8.93 -3.58 -9.15
N PHE A 189 10.16 -3.42 -8.66
CA PHE A 189 10.69 -4.23 -7.56
C PHE A 189 11.35 -3.37 -6.50
N GLU A 190 11.33 -3.88 -5.28
CA GLU A 190 12.26 -3.51 -4.23
C GLU A 190 13.18 -4.69 -3.99
N VAL A 191 14.48 -4.42 -4.05
CA VAL A 191 15.53 -5.41 -3.92
C VAL A 191 16.42 -5.02 -2.76
N ARG A 192 16.68 -5.95 -1.85
CA ARG A 192 17.69 -5.81 -0.80
C ARG A 192 18.77 -6.85 -1.03
N PRO A 193 19.94 -6.45 -1.54
CA PRO A 193 21.10 -7.33 -1.64
C PRO A 193 21.50 -7.90 -0.28
N SER A 194 22.10 -9.09 -0.29
CA SER A 194 22.59 -9.71 0.95
C SER A 194 23.63 -8.81 1.64
N GLY A 195 23.44 -8.53 2.93
CA GLY A 195 24.35 -7.68 3.71
C GLY A 195 24.26 -6.17 3.43
N ALA A 196 23.35 -5.72 2.57
CA ALA A 196 23.12 -4.30 2.34
C ALA A 196 22.22 -3.68 3.41
N ASP A 197 22.55 -2.46 3.84
CA ASP A 197 21.78 -1.69 4.82
C ASP A 197 20.55 -0.98 4.20
N SER A 198 20.49 -0.90 2.87
CA SER A 198 19.45 -0.18 2.14
C SER A 198 18.83 -1.03 1.03
N ASN A 199 17.56 -0.72 0.76
CA ASN A 199 16.81 -1.30 -0.34
C ASN A 199 17.01 -0.46 -1.60
N VAL A 200 16.97 -1.11 -2.75
CA VAL A 200 17.05 -0.49 -4.07
C VAL A 200 15.72 -0.69 -4.78
N LEU A 201 15.16 0.39 -5.29
CA LEU A 201 13.95 0.36 -6.11
C LEU A 201 14.34 0.20 -7.57
N VAL A 202 13.78 -0.82 -8.21
CA VAL A 202 14.10 -1.25 -9.57
C VAL A 202 12.86 -1.16 -10.44
N CYS A 203 12.98 -0.52 -11.59
CA CYS A 203 12.02 -0.56 -12.69
C CYS A 203 12.62 -1.46 -13.79
N HIS A 204 11.99 -2.59 -14.06
CA HIS A 204 12.35 -3.50 -15.14
C HIS A 204 11.54 -3.15 -16.38
N THR A 205 12.22 -2.92 -17.50
CA THR A 205 11.60 -2.56 -18.78
C THR A 205 12.11 -3.48 -19.89
N ALA A 206 11.51 -3.37 -21.09
CA ALA A 206 12.02 -4.04 -22.29
C ALA A 206 13.49 -3.68 -22.63
N SER A 207 14.00 -2.55 -22.13
CA SER A 207 15.38 -2.08 -22.36
C SER A 207 16.39 -2.53 -21.30
N GLY A 208 15.93 -3.17 -20.22
CA GLY A 208 16.74 -3.57 -19.06
C GLY A 208 16.24 -2.98 -17.75
N ASP A 209 17.04 -3.15 -16.69
CA ASP A 209 16.69 -2.64 -15.36
C ASP A 209 17.14 -1.20 -15.20
N GLN A 210 16.35 -0.44 -14.46
CA GLN A 210 16.67 0.91 -14.03
C GLN A 210 16.48 0.99 -12.52
N ILE A 211 17.35 1.72 -11.84
CA ILE A 211 17.22 1.95 -10.40
C ILE A 211 16.97 3.42 -10.11
N SER A 212 16.15 3.67 -9.10
CA SER A 212 15.80 5.03 -8.70
C SER A 212 17.07 5.74 -8.21
N ASP A 213 17.34 6.92 -8.77
CA ASP A 213 18.45 7.77 -8.36
C ASP A 213 17.92 9.19 -8.14
N ASP A 214 17.67 9.51 -6.87
CA ASP A 214 17.00 10.73 -6.44
C ASP A 214 15.63 10.94 -7.13
N LEU A 215 15.55 11.86 -8.11
CA LEU A 215 14.35 12.12 -8.92
C LEU A 215 14.32 11.34 -10.24
N GLY A 216 15.46 10.77 -10.65
CA GLY A 216 15.65 10.13 -11.94
C GLY A 216 15.72 8.60 -11.87
N TRP A 217 16.17 8.05 -13.00
CA TRP A 217 16.44 6.63 -13.23
C TRP A 217 17.85 6.49 -13.77
N ARG A 218 18.59 5.49 -13.31
CA ARG A 218 19.87 5.08 -13.91
C ARG A 218 19.83 3.62 -14.31
N SER A 219 20.35 3.29 -15.49
CA SER A 219 20.42 1.91 -15.96
C SER A 219 21.26 1.03 -15.02
N ALA A 220 20.83 -0.21 -14.83
CA ALA A 220 21.48 -1.22 -14.02
C ALA A 220 21.11 -2.63 -14.53
N ASP A 221 21.77 -3.66 -14.01
CA ASP A 221 21.47 -5.07 -14.29
C ASP A 221 21.16 -5.81 -12.97
N VAL A 222 20.22 -5.30 -12.18
CA VAL A 222 19.97 -5.81 -10.82
C VAL A 222 19.26 -7.17 -10.85
N LEU A 223 18.17 -7.30 -11.58
CA LEU A 223 17.34 -8.50 -11.61
C LEU A 223 18.02 -9.63 -12.39
N ARG A 224 18.90 -9.28 -13.33
CA ARG A 224 19.71 -10.26 -14.05
C ARG A 224 20.70 -11.00 -13.15
N ASN A 225 21.16 -10.34 -12.10
CA ASN A 225 22.23 -10.79 -11.21
C ASN A 225 21.74 -11.08 -9.78
N VAL A 226 20.46 -11.43 -9.60
CA VAL A 226 19.93 -11.80 -8.28
C VAL A 226 20.66 -13.03 -7.76
N GLU A 227 21.23 -12.92 -6.56
CA GLU A 227 21.99 -13.98 -5.90
C GLU A 227 21.20 -14.64 -4.76
N PRO A 228 21.58 -15.87 -4.35
CA PRO A 228 21.05 -16.48 -3.14
C PRO A 228 21.21 -15.56 -1.91
N GLY A 229 20.13 -15.41 -1.15
CA GLY A 229 20.10 -14.59 0.07
C GLY A 229 19.62 -13.16 -0.14
N TRP A 230 19.53 -12.67 -1.39
CA TRP A 230 18.85 -11.41 -1.69
C TRP A 230 17.36 -11.51 -1.32
N TRP A 231 16.78 -10.37 -0.95
CA TRP A 231 15.34 -10.25 -0.70
C TRP A 231 14.70 -9.40 -1.79
N VAL A 232 13.59 -9.88 -2.37
CA VAL A 232 12.86 -9.18 -3.43
C VAL A 232 11.37 -9.10 -3.12
N ARG A 233 10.77 -7.96 -3.46
CA ARG A 233 9.33 -7.76 -3.51
C ARG A 233 8.96 -7.07 -4.82
N GLU A 234 8.00 -7.61 -5.54
CA GLU A 234 7.40 -6.94 -6.68
C GLU A 234 6.23 -6.06 -6.21
N TYR A 235 6.06 -4.90 -6.84
CA TYR A 235 5.01 -3.93 -6.56
C TYR A 235 4.09 -3.75 -7.76
N SER A 236 2.83 -3.42 -7.49
CA SER A 236 2.01 -2.73 -8.48
C SER A 236 2.62 -1.37 -8.83
N GLU A 237 2.23 -0.78 -9.96
CA GLU A 237 2.67 0.57 -10.34
C GLU A 237 2.34 1.60 -9.24
N ARG A 238 1.12 1.56 -8.72
CA ARG A 238 0.67 2.42 -7.61
C ARG A 238 1.47 2.19 -6.33
N GLY A 239 1.66 0.92 -5.95
CA GLY A 239 2.43 0.57 -4.75
C GLY A 239 3.89 1.02 -4.87
N PHE A 240 4.45 0.93 -6.07
CA PHE A 240 5.81 1.37 -6.35
C PHE A 240 5.96 2.89 -6.31
N ALA A 241 4.99 3.65 -6.84
CA ALA A 241 4.98 5.10 -6.77
C ALA A 241 5.08 5.59 -5.31
N GLY A 242 4.28 5.01 -4.41
CA GLY A 242 4.35 5.29 -2.98
C GLY A 242 5.69 4.90 -2.34
N ALA A 243 6.22 3.72 -2.66
CA ALA A 243 7.52 3.27 -2.16
C ALA A 243 8.67 4.18 -2.63
N ARG A 244 8.66 4.56 -3.91
CA ARG A 244 9.62 5.49 -4.51
C ARG A 244 9.55 6.85 -3.86
N ARG A 245 8.35 7.38 -3.63
CA ARG A 245 8.18 8.68 -2.97
C ARG A 245 8.76 8.66 -1.58
N PHE A 246 8.45 7.63 -0.79
CA PHE A 246 8.98 7.48 0.56
C PHE A 246 10.52 7.39 0.56
N ALA A 247 11.10 6.57 -0.32
CA ALA A 247 12.54 6.41 -0.43
C ALA A 247 13.24 7.73 -0.83
N THR A 248 12.74 8.42 -1.87
CA THR A 248 13.28 9.70 -2.33
C THR A 248 13.16 10.78 -1.24
N THR A 249 11.98 10.91 -0.62
CA THR A 249 11.73 11.91 0.43
C THR A 249 12.64 11.69 1.62
N ARG A 250 12.80 10.43 2.07
CA ARG A 250 13.70 10.08 3.17
C ARG A 250 15.16 10.34 2.82
N ALA A 251 15.62 9.90 1.65
CA ALA A 251 17.00 10.10 1.22
C ALA A 251 17.36 11.60 1.14
N ARG A 252 16.44 12.43 0.62
CA ARG A 252 16.60 13.88 0.59
C ARG A 252 16.55 14.51 1.98
N ALA A 253 15.61 14.10 2.83
CA ALA A 253 15.54 14.58 4.21
C ALA A 253 16.80 14.24 5.01
N ASP A 254 17.41 13.08 4.77
CA ASP A 254 18.68 12.69 5.38
C ASP A 254 19.86 13.49 4.82
N ARG A 255 19.89 13.71 3.50
CA ARG A 255 20.92 14.52 2.82
C ARG A 255 20.91 15.99 3.22
N PHE A 256 19.73 16.55 3.45
CA PHE A 256 19.53 17.95 3.80
C PHE A 256 19.34 18.16 5.31
N ARG A 257 19.51 17.10 6.10
CA ARG A 257 19.50 17.18 7.56
C ARG A 257 20.57 18.17 8.04
N ASP A 258 20.26 18.87 9.13
CA ASP A 258 21.14 19.81 9.82
C ASP A 258 21.54 21.06 9.00
N ARG A 259 20.79 21.36 7.92
CA ARG A 259 20.91 22.64 7.23
C ARG A 259 20.20 23.75 8.01
N PRO A 260 20.66 25.02 7.89
CA PRO A 260 20.05 26.14 8.60
C PRO A 260 18.58 26.36 8.26
N ASP A 261 18.20 26.08 7.00
CA ASP A 261 16.83 26.17 6.50
C ASP A 261 16.42 24.81 5.89
N ASP A 262 15.31 24.23 6.38
CA ASP A 262 14.69 23.05 5.76
C ASP A 262 13.73 23.49 4.65
N TYR A 263 14.22 23.62 3.41
CA TYR A 263 13.38 23.96 2.25
C TYR A 263 12.61 22.74 1.71
N PHE A 264 11.34 22.96 1.36
CA PHE A 264 10.49 21.98 0.71
C PHE A 264 9.76 22.58 -0.49
N ALA A 265 9.76 21.84 -1.60
CA ALA A 265 8.85 22.09 -2.69
C ALA A 265 7.49 21.44 -2.38
N VAL A 266 6.40 22.20 -2.63
CA VAL A 266 5.02 21.76 -2.43
C VAL A 266 4.38 21.48 -3.78
N PHE A 267 3.78 20.30 -3.93
CA PHE A 267 3.16 19.80 -5.16
C PHE A 267 1.66 19.60 -4.96
N PRO A 268 0.84 19.71 -6.03
CA PRO A 268 -0.60 19.50 -5.92
C PRO A 268 -0.92 18.04 -5.56
N ASP A 269 -0.19 17.10 -6.15
CA ASP A 269 -0.34 15.67 -5.92
C ASP A 269 0.98 15.04 -5.48
N GLU A 270 0.89 13.91 -4.77
CA GLU A 270 2.08 13.23 -4.24
C GLU A 270 2.96 12.59 -5.33
N ASP A 271 2.39 12.30 -6.50
CA ASP A 271 3.12 11.72 -7.63
C ASP A 271 3.85 12.78 -8.46
N ASP A 272 3.53 14.06 -8.26
CA ASP A 272 4.14 15.18 -8.99
C ASP A 272 5.51 15.58 -8.47
N VAL A 273 5.96 15.00 -7.35
CA VAL A 273 7.25 15.34 -6.71
C VAL A 273 8.48 15.14 -7.61
N TYR A 274 8.32 14.42 -8.72
CA TYR A 274 9.37 14.16 -9.70
C TYR A 274 9.44 15.19 -10.84
N ASP A 275 8.51 16.15 -10.89
CA ASP A 275 8.45 17.18 -11.93
C ASP A 275 8.40 18.59 -11.31
N PHE A 276 9.57 19.24 -11.23
CA PHE A 276 9.68 20.58 -10.68
C PHE A 276 8.91 21.66 -11.45
N SER A 277 8.45 21.38 -12.66
CA SER A 277 7.56 22.32 -13.37
C SER A 277 6.17 22.44 -12.70
N LYS A 278 5.80 21.44 -11.88
CA LYS A 278 4.52 21.35 -11.17
C LYS A 278 4.55 21.88 -9.73
N VAL A 279 5.67 22.42 -9.27
CA VAL A 279 5.77 23.02 -7.93
C VAL A 279 4.77 24.18 -7.82
N LEU A 280 3.89 24.11 -6.82
CA LEU A 280 2.92 25.17 -6.52
C LEU A 280 3.60 26.35 -5.83
N PHE A 281 4.42 26.05 -4.83
CA PHE A 281 5.19 27.01 -4.06
C PHE A 281 6.28 26.30 -3.26
N VAL A 282 7.20 27.09 -2.71
CA VAL A 282 8.25 26.61 -1.82
C VAL A 282 7.95 27.07 -0.40
N VAL A 283 8.17 26.18 0.57
CA VAL A 283 8.11 26.50 2.00
C VAL A 283 9.45 26.24 2.66
N ARG A 284 9.70 26.90 3.79
CA ARG A 284 10.71 26.48 4.75
C ARG A 284 10.05 26.09 6.06
N ARG A 285 10.56 25.04 6.69
CA ARG A 285 10.08 24.55 7.99
C ARG A 285 11.04 24.98 9.07
N PHE A 286 10.51 25.47 10.18
CA PHE A 286 11.29 25.75 11.38
C PHE A 286 10.99 24.74 12.47
N PHE A 287 12.05 24.28 13.10
CA PHE A 287 11.94 23.54 14.34
C PHE A 287 11.63 24.51 15.47
N ASN A 288 10.46 24.38 16.08
CA ASN A 288 10.15 25.07 17.32
C ASN A 288 10.73 24.25 18.48
N PRO A 289 11.75 24.73 19.22
CA PRO A 289 12.38 23.94 20.27
C PRO A 289 11.47 23.67 21.48
N TYR A 290 10.34 24.37 21.59
CA TYR A 290 9.43 24.26 22.74
C TYR A 290 8.37 23.16 22.59
N TYR A 291 8.04 22.79 21.36
CA TYR A 291 7.10 21.71 21.06
C TYR A 291 7.94 20.66 20.32
N GLY A 292 8.07 19.45 20.87
CA GLY A 292 8.98 18.43 20.34
C GLY A 292 8.81 18.19 18.83
N ARG A 293 9.71 17.41 18.22
CA ARG A 293 9.90 17.20 16.76
C ARG A 293 8.66 16.95 15.88
N HIS A 294 7.49 16.71 16.46
CA HIS A 294 6.26 16.38 15.75
C HIS A 294 5.10 17.34 16.01
N GLU A 295 5.16 18.19 17.03
CA GLU A 295 4.10 19.18 17.33
C GLU A 295 4.71 20.58 17.22
N GLY A 296 4.05 21.51 16.53
CA GLY A 296 4.47 22.92 16.52
C GLY A 296 5.53 23.34 15.50
N SER A 297 5.77 22.57 14.43
CA SER A 297 6.54 23.08 13.28
C SER A 297 5.82 24.27 12.65
N THR A 298 6.49 25.42 12.57
CA THR A 298 5.98 26.57 11.82
C THR A 298 6.52 26.54 10.40
N TYR A 299 5.68 26.97 9.45
CA TYR A 299 6.05 27.02 8.05
C TYR A 299 6.00 28.47 7.57
N GLU A 300 6.94 28.81 6.69
CA GLU A 300 6.87 30.04 5.92
C GLU A 300 6.89 29.71 4.43
N ARG A 301 6.00 30.36 3.67
CA ARG A 301 5.93 30.26 2.22
C ARG A 301 6.75 31.37 1.58
N TRP A 302 7.49 31.01 0.53
CA TRP A 302 8.20 32.00 -0.29
C TRP A 302 7.22 32.79 -1.18
N THR A 303 7.39 34.11 -1.22
CA THR A 303 6.66 35.03 -2.09
C THR A 303 7.64 36.01 -2.76
N SER A 304 7.16 36.82 -3.71
CA SER A 304 7.99 37.89 -4.31
C SER A 304 8.50 38.92 -3.30
N ASP A 305 7.81 39.05 -2.16
CA ASP A 305 8.13 40.00 -1.10
C ASP A 305 8.94 39.35 0.04
N GLY A 306 9.38 38.11 -0.15
CA GLY A 306 10.09 37.29 0.84
C GLY A 306 9.20 36.26 1.55
N TRP A 307 9.67 35.78 2.69
CA TRP A 307 9.01 34.73 3.47
C TRP A 307 7.78 35.26 4.21
N ARG A 308 6.68 34.50 4.15
CA ARG A 308 5.43 34.80 4.86
C ARG A 308 4.98 33.59 5.68
N PRO A 309 4.52 33.75 6.92
CA PRO A 309 3.92 32.65 7.69
C PRO A 309 2.81 31.95 6.91
N THR A 310 2.76 30.63 6.98
CA THR A 310 1.72 29.80 6.36
C THR A 310 1.34 28.65 7.27
N GLU A 311 0.12 28.15 7.10
CA GLU A 311 -0.29 26.87 7.69
C GLU A 311 0.53 25.71 7.09
N PRO A 312 0.66 24.59 7.82
CA PRO A 312 1.25 23.38 7.27
C PRO A 312 0.54 22.97 5.97
N PRO A 313 1.27 22.64 4.89
CA PRO A 313 0.68 22.17 3.64
C PRO A 313 0.15 20.74 3.80
N VAL A 314 -0.99 20.59 4.49
CA VAL A 314 -1.69 19.31 4.66
C VAL A 314 -2.25 18.87 3.30
N LEU A 315 -2.23 17.58 2.99
CA LEU A 315 -2.71 16.95 1.73
C LEU A 315 -1.88 17.21 0.47
N HIS A 316 -0.69 17.80 0.59
CA HIS A 316 0.18 18.08 -0.56
C HIS A 316 1.39 17.15 -0.60
N GLY A 317 1.92 16.92 -1.80
CA GLY A 317 3.24 16.31 -1.95
C GLY A 317 4.31 17.26 -1.40
N LEU A 318 5.14 16.77 -0.48
CA LEU A 318 6.27 17.52 0.08
C LEU A 318 7.58 16.83 -0.25
N LEU A 319 8.50 17.59 -0.83
CA LEU A 319 9.83 17.10 -1.17
C LEU A 319 10.89 18.06 -0.61
N PRO A 320 11.82 17.58 0.24
CA PRO A 320 12.98 18.38 0.63
C PRO A 320 13.80 18.78 -0.61
N ILE A 321 14.24 20.03 -0.69
CA ILE A 321 15.00 20.56 -1.82
C ILE A 321 16.33 21.19 -1.38
N SER A 322 17.30 21.22 -2.28
CA SER A 322 18.59 21.89 -2.04
C SER A 322 18.48 23.41 -2.19
N ASP A 323 19.51 24.15 -1.76
CA ASP A 323 19.59 25.61 -1.96
C ASP A 323 19.64 25.99 -3.45
N GLU A 324 20.26 25.16 -4.28
CA GLU A 324 20.29 25.36 -5.73
C GLU A 324 18.90 25.18 -6.34
N GLU A 325 18.19 24.11 -5.95
CA GLU A 325 16.81 23.86 -6.37
C GLU A 325 15.88 24.98 -5.90
N PHE A 326 16.04 25.47 -4.67
CA PHE A 326 15.36 26.66 -4.16
C PHE A 326 15.63 27.87 -5.05
N GLY A 327 16.90 28.15 -5.38
CA GLY A 327 17.29 29.25 -6.25
C GLY A 327 16.63 29.17 -7.63
N LEU A 328 16.57 27.98 -8.22
CA LEU A 328 15.91 27.74 -9.52
C LEU A 328 14.39 27.95 -9.44
N LEU A 329 13.74 27.45 -8.38
CA LEU A 329 12.29 27.53 -8.21
C LEU A 329 11.81 28.94 -7.85
N THR A 330 12.67 29.75 -7.24
CA THR A 330 12.35 31.11 -6.80
C THR A 330 12.88 32.21 -7.71
N ALA A 331 13.71 31.85 -8.70
CA ALA A 331 14.18 32.77 -9.72
C ALA A 331 12.98 33.43 -10.43
N PRO A 332 13.04 34.75 -10.72
CA PRO A 332 12.01 35.42 -11.49
C PRO A 332 11.84 34.70 -12.83
N ARG A 333 10.68 34.07 -13.05
CA ARG A 333 10.40 33.45 -14.35
C ARG A 333 10.47 34.55 -15.40
N PRO A 334 11.24 34.36 -16.49
CA PRO A 334 11.23 35.32 -17.58
C PRO A 334 9.77 35.47 -18.00
N ARG A 335 9.26 36.72 -17.97
CA ARG A 335 7.91 37.00 -18.46
C ARG A 335 7.83 36.36 -19.84
N PRO A 336 6.86 35.47 -20.11
CA PRO A 336 6.68 34.96 -21.46
C PRO A 336 6.64 36.21 -22.34
N ALA A 337 7.58 36.30 -23.28
CA ALA A 337 7.65 37.45 -24.18
C ALA A 337 6.24 37.62 -24.71
N ARG A 338 5.57 38.73 -24.36
CA ARG A 338 4.21 38.99 -24.81
C ARG A 338 4.29 38.86 -26.32
N GLY A 339 3.75 37.76 -26.85
CA GLY A 339 3.82 37.46 -28.26
C GLY A 339 3.36 38.69 -29.00
N ALA A 340 4.22 39.20 -29.88
CA ALA A 340 3.81 40.16 -30.89
C ALA A 340 2.55 39.60 -31.54
N GLY A 341 1.56 40.49 -31.68
CA GLY A 341 0.16 40.16 -31.85
C GLY A 341 -0.13 38.99 -32.79
N ASP A 342 -1.10 38.20 -32.37
CA ASP A 342 -1.95 37.43 -33.26
C ASP A 342 -2.68 38.43 -34.19
N LEU A 343 -1.98 38.88 -35.23
CA LEU A 343 -2.52 39.65 -36.35
C LEU A 343 -3.10 38.66 -37.35
N ARG A 344 -4.25 38.08 -36.99
CA ARG A 344 -5.20 37.50 -37.96
C ARG A 344 -6.56 38.12 -37.73
N ARG A 345 -6.79 39.25 -38.40
CA ARG A 345 -8.10 39.69 -38.88
C ARG A 345 -8.18 39.44 -40.36
#